data_AF-A0A853IIG4-F1
#
_entry.id   AF-A0A853IIG4-F1
#
_cell.length_a   1.000
_cell.length_b   1.000
_cell.length_c   1.000
_cell.angle_alpha   90.00
_cell.angle_beta   90.00
_cell.angle_gamma   90.00
#
_symmetry.space_group_name_H-M   'P 1'
#
loop_
_entity.id
_entity.type
_entity.pdbx_description
1 polymer ?
#
loop_
_entity_poly.entity_id
_entity_poly.type
_entity_poly.pdbx_seq_one_letter_code
_entity_poly.pdbx_strand_id
1 'polypeptide(L)' 'MTDQELNKRKAYFAKVRLNNYQASLRLEGIEVPNIPPAQNKAKILEKYKATKS' A
#
# COMPACT_ATOMS: atom_id res chain seq x y z
N MET A 1 12.11 -19.14 14.98
CA MET A 1 11.06 -18.28 14.41
C MET A 1 10.10 -19.19 13.68
N THR A 2 8.85 -19.23 14.13
CA THR A 2 7.79 -20.09 13.58
C THR A 2 7.15 -19.43 12.36
N ASP A 3 6.48 -20.22 11.52
CA ASP A 3 5.73 -19.71 10.35
C ASP A 3 4.67 -18.67 10.73
N GLN A 4 4.03 -18.83 11.89
CA GLN A 4 3.04 -17.90 12.38
C GLN A 4 3.64 -16.52 12.69
N GLU A 5 4.82 -16.48 13.30
CA GLU A 5 5.55 -15.24 13.58
C GLU A 5 6.02 -14.56 12.29
N LEU A 6 6.48 -15.35 11.32
CA LEU A 6 6.89 -14.85 10.00
C LEU A 6 5.73 -14.18 9.27
N ASN A 7 4.54 -14.80 9.28
CA ASN A 7 3.36 -14.24 8.62
C ASN A 7 2.86 -12.96 9.30
N LYS A 8 2.85 -12.91 10.64
CA LYS A 8 2.53 -11.67 11.39
C LYS A 8 3.48 -10.53 11.01
N ARG A 9 4.78 -10.84 10.93
CA ARG A 9 5.81 -9.84 10.59
C ARG A 9 5.68 -9.35 9.15
N LYS A 10 5.40 -10.24 8.19
CA LYS A 10 5.09 -9.88 6.80
C LYS A 10 3.88 -8.95 6.70
N ALA A 11 2.79 -9.29 7.39
CA ALA A 11 1.58 -8.46 7.42
C ALA A 11 1.83 -7.07 8.03
N TYR A 12 2.59 -7.02 9.13
CA TYR A 12 3.00 -5.76 9.74
C TYR A 12 3.78 -4.89 8.77
N PHE A 13 4.82 -5.43 8.13
CA PHE A 13 5.63 -4.67 7.17
C PHE A 13 4.84 -4.22 5.95
N ALA A 14 3.92 -5.05 5.44
CA ALA A 14 3.04 -4.64 4.33
C ALA A 14 2.18 -3.42 4.70
N LYS A 15 1.70 -3.34 5.95
CA LYS A 15 0.90 -2.21 6.45
C LYS A 15 1.71 -0.92 6.59
N VAL A 16 2.96 -0.99 7.07
CA VAL A 16 3.75 0.21 7.38
C VAL A 16 4.66 0.69 6.25
N ARG A 17 4.95 -0.16 5.25
CA ARG A 17 5.95 0.10 4.20
C ARG A 17 5.75 1.44 3.50
N LEU A 18 4.53 1.75 3.06
CA LEU A 18 4.24 2.98 2.32
C LEU A 18 4.46 4.21 3.21
N ASN A 19 3.92 4.19 4.43
CA ASN A 19 4.04 5.30 5.37
C ASN A 19 5.50 5.56 5.74
N ASN A 20 6.28 4.50 6.00
CA ASN A 20 7.70 4.62 6.32
C ASN A 20 8.49 5.19 5.14
N TYR A 21 8.23 4.71 3.92
CA TYR A 21 8.88 5.25 2.71
C TYR A 21 8.58 6.73 2.53
N GLN A 22 7.31 7.14 2.67
CA GLN A 22 6.93 8.55 2.57
C GLN A 22 7.56 9.39 3.69
N ALA A 23 7.66 8.87 4.91
CA ALA A 23 8.34 9.54 6.01
C ALA A 23 9.84 9.71 5.72
N SER A 24 10.50 8.68 5.21
CA SER A 24 11.91 8.74 4.79
C SER A 24 12.15 9.81 3.72
N LEU A 25 11.31 9.88 2.69
CA LEU A 25 11.41 10.92 1.65
C LEU A 25 11.26 12.34 2.23
N ARG A 26 10.33 12.54 3.18
CA ARG A 26 10.15 13.85 3.84
C ARG A 26 11.38 14.26 4.64
N LEU A 27 12.06 13.32 5.29
CA LEU A 27 13.31 13.59 6.02
C LEU A 27 14.45 14.03 5.08
N GLU A 28 14.42 13.57 3.83
CA GLU A 28 15.36 13.98 2.78
C GLU A 28 14.96 15.30 2.10
N GLY A 29 13.87 15.95 2.56
CA GLY A 29 13.36 17.19 1.98
C GLY A 29 12.58 17.00 0.67
N ILE A 30 12.23 15.76 0.32
CA ILE A 30 11.44 15.45 -0.86
C ILE A 30 9.95 15.55 -0.50
N GLU A 31 9.26 16.49 -1.15
CA GLU A 31 7.81 16.58 -1.03
C GLU A 31 7.16 15.38 -1.70
N VAL A 32 6.50 14.55 -0.89
CA VAL A 32 5.75 13.40 -1.41
C VAL A 32 4.31 13.83 -1.64
N PRO A 33 3.81 13.84 -2.89
CA PRO A 33 2.40 14.08 -3.14
C PRO A 33 1.57 13.06 -2.36
N ASN A 34 0.44 13.49 -1.79
CA ASN A 34 -0.50 12.61 -1.14
C ASN A 34 -1.22 11.78 -2.23
N ILE A 35 -0.53 10.78 -2.76
CA ILE A 35 -1.09 9.87 -3.75
C ILE A 35 -2.07 8.98 -2.98
N PRO A 36 -3.39 9.08 -3.24
CA PRO A 36 -4.33 8.19 -2.61
C PRO A 36 -3.91 6.74 -2.88
N PRO A 37 -4.08 5.83 -1.90
CA PRO A 37 -3.65 4.45 -2.06
C PRO A 37 -4.19 3.91 -3.38
N ALA A 38 -3.30 3.39 -4.22
CA ALA A 38 -3.65 2.86 -5.54
C ALA A 38 -4.88 1.96 -5.39
N GLN A 39 -5.92 2.23 -6.19
CA GLN A 39 -7.17 1.49 -6.10
C GLN A 39 -6.85 0.00 -6.17
N ASN A 40 -7.36 -0.76 -5.21
CA ASN A 40 -7.20 -2.21 -5.17
C ASN A 40 -7.59 -2.78 -6.54
N LYS A 41 -6.81 -3.74 -7.07
CA LYS A 41 -7.09 -4.43 -8.33
C LYS A 41 -8.55 -4.89 -8.44
N ALA A 42 -9.16 -5.31 -7.32
CA ALA A 42 -10.58 -5.62 -7.24
C ALA A 42 -11.49 -4.44 -7.62
N LYS A 43 -11.21 -3.25 -7.08
CA LYS A 43 -11.95 -2.00 -7.36
C LYS A 43 -11.78 -1.54 -8.81
N ILE A 44 -10.59 -1.76 -9.38
CA ILE A 44 -10.33 -1.50 -10.81
C ILE A 44 -11.20 -2.42 -11.66
N LEU A 45 -11.25 -3.71 -11.36
CA LEU A 45 -12.05 -4.69 -12.09
C LEU A 45 -13.56 -4.41 -11.99
N GLU A 46 -14.06 -3.98 -10.84
CA GLU A 46 -15.47 -3.55 -10.69
C GLU A 46 -15.81 -2.37 -11.59
N LYS A 47 -14.93 -1.35 -11.66
CA LYS A 47 -15.12 -0.21 -12.56
C LYS A 47 -15.29 -0.67 -14.01
N TYR A 48 -14.44 -1.57 -14.49
CA TYR A 48 -14.52 -2.09 -15.87
C TYR A 48 -15.79 -2.89 -16.16
N LYS A 49 -16.36 -3.59 -15.16
CA LYS A 49 -17.64 -4.27 -15.32
C LYS A 49 -18.79 -3.27 -15.45
N ALA A 50 -18.80 -2.23 -14.63
CA ALA A 50 -19.83 -1.20 -14.64
C ALA A 50 -19.87 -0.38 -15.95
N THR A 51 -18.73 -0.15 -16.60
CA THR A 51 -18.68 0.59 -17.87
C THR A 51 -19.05 -0.23 -19.11
N LYS A 52 -19.23 -1.56 -18.98
CA LYS A 52 -19.57 -2.47 -20.09
C LYS A 52 -21.01 -3.00 -20.03
N SER A 53 -21.85 -2.49 -19.13
CA SER A 53 -23.30 -2.74 -19.08
C SER A 53 -24.08 -1.71 -19.87
#